data_AF-A0A660UG50-F1
#
_entry.id   AF-A0A660UG50-F1
#
_cell.length_a   1.000
_cell.length_b   1.000
_cell.length_c   1.000
_cell.angle_alpha   90.00
_cell.angle_beta   90.00
_cell.angle_gamma   90.00
#
_symmetry.space_group_name_H-M   'P 1'
#
loop_
_entity.id
_entity.type
_entity.pdbx_description
1 polymer ?
#
loop_
_entity_poly.entity_id
_entity_poly.type
_entity_poly.pdbx_seq_one_letter_code
_entity_poly.pdbx_strand_id
1 'polypeptide(L)'
;MQYTDKVLEHFTNPRNIGEILDADGVGNVGSPECGDTLRVWIKISDECLVDIKYRVFGCPAAVACCSMMTELATGMHIDEAAELTDDQVAEALGGLPEQKYHCSNIAASGLYDAIMSYALKSHRKDKTTTLTVLVDNTAAEGLSSEHGLSFWIEYNGKHILFDTGQSDLVVQNAEKLNVDLSQTDSILLSHGHYDHTGGLKAALEKAPDAMIYLHPDAAKIRYSCKSPKPPRQVSMP
;
A
#
# COMPACT_ATOMS: atom_id res chain seq x y z
N MET A 1 -2.88 35.37 -0.34
CA MET A 1 -1.50 35.34 0.16
C MET A 1 -0.58 35.18 -1.05
N GLN A 2 0.45 36.01 -1.17
CA GLN A 2 1.46 35.91 -2.23
C GLN A 2 2.45 34.80 -1.89
N TYR A 3 3.13 34.21 -2.90
CA TYR A 3 4.18 33.23 -2.64
C TYR A 3 5.28 33.81 -1.74
N THR A 4 5.87 32.97 -0.89
CA THR A 4 6.99 33.35 -0.05
C THR A 4 8.26 33.51 -0.87
N ASP A 5 9.25 34.22 -0.33
CA ASP A 5 10.56 34.36 -0.96
C ASP A 5 11.23 33.00 -1.18
N LYS A 6 11.02 32.04 -0.27
CA LYS A 6 11.51 30.66 -0.42
C LYS A 6 10.83 29.93 -1.59
N VAL A 7 9.52 30.06 -1.75
CA VAL A 7 8.82 29.45 -2.89
C VAL A 7 9.36 30.02 -4.21
N LEU A 8 9.55 31.34 -4.27
CA LEU A 8 10.11 31.98 -5.46
C LEU A 8 11.53 31.49 -5.73
N GLU A 9 12.39 31.42 -4.71
CA GLU A 9 13.77 30.97 -4.83
C GLU A 9 13.89 29.51 -5.30
N HIS A 10 13.09 28.60 -4.74
CA HIS A 10 13.09 27.20 -5.16
C HIS A 10 12.42 26.98 -6.53
N PHE A 11 11.60 27.93 -6.99
CA PHE A 11 11.05 27.92 -8.35
C PHE A 11 12.07 28.46 -9.37
N THR A 12 12.76 29.55 -9.06
CA THR A 12 13.71 30.18 -9.98
C THR A 12 15.05 29.47 -10.05
N ASN A 13 15.49 28.90 -8.92
CA ASN A 13 16.76 28.18 -8.77
C ASN A 13 16.49 26.77 -8.21
N PRO A 14 15.73 25.90 -8.90
CA PRO A 14 15.36 24.60 -8.35
C PRO A 14 16.59 23.72 -8.14
N ARG A 15 16.59 22.96 -7.02
CA ARG A 15 17.66 22.02 -6.67
C ARG A 15 17.32 20.66 -7.28
N ASN A 16 18.34 19.83 -7.51
CA ASN A 16 18.17 18.41 -7.83
C ASN A 16 17.30 18.06 -9.05
N ILE A 17 17.11 18.97 -10.02
CA ILE A 17 16.46 18.62 -11.29
C ILE A 17 17.35 17.64 -12.06
N GLY A 18 16.77 16.55 -12.55
CA GLY A 18 17.47 15.59 -13.39
C GLY A 18 16.88 14.19 -13.33
N GLU A 19 17.70 13.22 -13.73
CA GLU A 19 17.39 11.80 -13.68
C GLU A 19 18.63 11.05 -13.16
N ILE A 20 18.43 9.90 -12.53
CA ILE A 20 19.51 8.97 -12.17
C ILE A 20 19.30 7.71 -13.02
N LEU A 21 20.24 7.40 -13.92
CA LEU A 21 20.10 6.28 -14.87
C LEU A 21 20.07 4.91 -14.16
N ASP A 22 20.86 4.78 -13.11
CA ASP A 22 21.00 3.58 -12.27
C ASP A 22 20.36 3.76 -10.89
N ALA A 23 19.21 4.44 -10.84
CA ALA A 23 18.46 4.68 -9.61
C ALA A 23 18.05 3.37 -8.91
N ASP A 24 18.18 3.35 -7.59
CA ASP A 24 17.77 2.21 -6.78
C ASP A 24 16.23 2.16 -6.64
N GLY A 25 15.61 3.34 -6.50
CA GLY A 25 14.16 3.54 -6.44
C GLY A 25 13.67 4.59 -7.46
N VAL A 26 12.47 4.39 -7.99
CA VAL A 26 11.83 5.35 -8.91
C VAL A 26 10.35 5.45 -8.59
N GLY A 27 9.87 6.67 -8.34
CA GLY A 27 8.47 6.97 -8.02
C GLY A 27 7.81 7.83 -9.08
N ASN A 28 6.50 7.65 -9.30
CA ASN A 28 5.70 8.42 -10.26
C ASN A 28 4.35 8.79 -9.65
N VAL A 29 4.00 10.08 -9.67
CA VAL A 29 2.74 10.59 -9.11
C VAL A 29 2.08 11.55 -10.10
N GLY A 30 0.74 11.50 -10.12
CA GLY A 30 -0.09 12.31 -11.01
C GLY A 30 -0.34 11.65 -12.36
N SER A 31 -1.14 12.33 -13.19
CA SER A 31 -1.41 11.92 -14.57
C SER A 31 -1.40 13.14 -15.49
N PRO A 32 -1.19 12.94 -16.80
CA PRO A 32 -1.31 14.03 -17.77
C PRO A 32 -2.67 14.74 -17.75
N GLU A 33 -3.75 14.05 -17.31
CA GLU A 33 -5.09 14.64 -17.26
C GLU A 33 -5.26 15.65 -16.11
N CYS A 34 -4.55 15.48 -14.99
CA CYS A 34 -4.62 16.40 -13.85
C CYS A 34 -3.64 17.58 -13.97
N GLY A 35 -2.77 17.59 -14.99
CA GLY A 35 -1.87 18.70 -15.32
C GLY A 35 -0.59 18.79 -14.47
N ASP A 36 -0.49 17.99 -13.41
CA ASP A 36 0.72 17.83 -12.59
C ASP A 36 1.21 16.37 -12.70
N THR A 37 2.44 16.16 -13.15
CA THR A 37 3.08 14.84 -13.22
C THR A 37 4.50 14.94 -12.68
N LEU A 38 4.81 14.14 -11.66
CA LEU A 38 6.11 14.09 -10.99
C LEU A 38 6.74 12.71 -11.17
N ARG A 39 8.04 12.70 -11.47
CA ARG A 39 8.90 11.53 -11.38
C ARG A 39 10.10 11.81 -10.50
N VAL A 40 10.39 10.90 -9.57
CA VAL A 40 11.49 10.98 -8.61
C VAL A 40 12.40 9.76 -8.76
N TRP A 41 13.70 9.98 -8.72
CA TRP A 41 14.74 8.95 -8.71
C TRP A 41 15.57 9.09 -7.44
N ILE A 42 15.85 7.96 -6.78
CA ILE A 42 16.67 7.94 -5.57
C ILE A 42 17.86 6.98 -5.73
N LYS A 43 18.99 7.36 -5.16
CA LYS A 43 20.17 6.53 -4.93
C LYS A 43 20.36 6.32 -3.44
N ILE A 44 20.60 5.08 -3.02
CA ILE A 44 20.69 4.69 -1.62
C ILE A 44 22.05 4.05 -1.35
N SER A 45 22.68 4.46 -0.25
CA SER A 45 23.87 3.80 0.32
C SER A 45 23.69 3.71 1.83
N ASP A 46 23.95 2.53 2.40
CA ASP A 46 23.84 2.30 3.85
C ASP A 46 22.51 2.79 4.44
N GLU A 47 21.41 2.45 3.75
CA GLU A 47 20.03 2.82 4.12
C GLU A 47 19.74 4.34 4.16
N CYS A 48 20.63 5.16 3.59
CA CYS A 48 20.48 6.62 3.50
C CYS A 48 20.34 7.08 2.04
N LEU A 49 19.55 8.14 1.82
CA LEU A 49 19.35 8.77 0.51
C LEU A 49 20.57 9.62 0.12
N VAL A 50 21.47 9.08 -0.71
CA VAL A 50 22.72 9.75 -1.10
C VAL A 50 22.60 10.65 -2.33
N ASP A 51 21.59 10.41 -3.18
CA ASP A 51 21.21 11.35 -4.25
C ASP A 51 19.72 11.20 -4.54
N ILE A 52 19.07 12.33 -4.82
CA ILE A 52 17.67 12.40 -5.21
C ILE A 52 17.61 13.32 -6.42
N LYS A 53 16.93 12.88 -7.49
CA LYS A 53 16.62 13.71 -8.65
C LYS A 53 15.14 13.67 -8.96
N TYR A 54 14.63 14.73 -9.57
CA TYR A 54 13.25 14.75 -10.04
C TYR A 54 13.07 15.46 -11.38
N ARG A 55 11.92 15.15 -12.00
CA ARG A 55 11.33 15.90 -13.09
C ARG A 55 9.85 16.09 -12.80
N VAL A 56 9.38 17.32 -12.94
CA VAL A 56 7.98 17.66 -12.73
C VAL A 56 7.47 18.47 -13.90
N PHE A 57 6.30 18.11 -14.40
CA PHE A 57 5.47 18.99 -15.20
C PHE A 57 4.36 19.47 -14.29
N GLY A 58 4.30 20.77 -13.99
CA GLY A 58 3.30 21.29 -13.07
C GLY A 58 3.44 22.78 -12.81
N CYS A 59 2.63 23.30 -11.89
CA CYS A 59 2.65 24.73 -11.57
C CYS A 59 3.93 25.17 -10.80
N PRO A 60 4.23 26.47 -10.68
CA PRO A 60 5.43 26.96 -9.98
C PRO A 60 5.58 26.44 -8.54
N ALA A 61 4.46 26.28 -7.83
CA ALA A 61 4.47 25.71 -6.49
C ALA A 61 4.90 24.24 -6.48
N ALA A 62 4.53 23.45 -7.49
CA ALA A 62 4.96 22.05 -7.62
C ALA A 62 6.48 21.95 -7.81
N VAL A 63 7.06 22.80 -8.66
CA VAL A 63 8.52 22.87 -8.85
C VAL A 63 9.22 23.21 -7.52
N ALA A 64 8.73 24.22 -6.80
CA ALA A 64 9.30 24.62 -5.52
C ALA A 64 9.18 23.53 -4.44
N CYS A 65 8.02 22.84 -4.36
CA CYS A 65 7.81 21.74 -3.42
C CYS A 65 8.73 20.55 -3.70
N CYS A 66 8.90 20.17 -4.97
CA CYS A 66 9.81 19.08 -5.33
C CYS A 66 11.27 19.43 -5.02
N SER A 67 11.69 20.66 -5.36
CA SER A 67 13.00 21.20 -5.01
C SER A 67 13.26 21.14 -3.50
N MET A 68 12.33 21.65 -2.69
CA MET A 68 12.44 21.61 -1.23
C MET A 68 12.44 20.17 -0.67
N MET A 69 11.54 19.31 -1.16
CA MET A 69 11.48 17.90 -0.75
C MET A 69 12.84 17.21 -0.92
N THR A 70 13.51 17.42 -2.07
CA THR A 70 14.81 16.80 -2.31
C THR A 70 15.89 17.32 -1.37
N GLU A 71 15.88 18.60 -1.00
CA GLU A 71 16.84 19.14 -0.03
C GLU A 71 16.59 18.61 1.38
N LEU A 72 15.33 18.49 1.80
CA LEU A 72 14.98 17.94 3.12
C LEU A 72 15.38 16.47 3.24
N ALA A 73 15.12 15.67 2.19
CA ALA A 73 15.29 14.22 2.23
C ALA A 73 16.73 13.75 1.95
N THR A 74 17.58 14.57 1.33
CA THR A 74 18.96 14.17 1.02
C THR A 74 19.74 13.94 2.32
N GLY A 75 20.31 12.74 2.46
CA GLY A 75 21.05 12.30 3.64
C GLY A 75 20.20 11.67 4.75
N MET A 76 18.87 11.69 4.64
CA MET A 76 17.98 11.02 5.60
C MET A 76 18.04 9.49 5.44
N HIS A 77 17.79 8.79 6.55
CA HIS A 77 17.50 7.36 6.52
C HIS A 77 16.19 7.11 5.76
N ILE A 78 16.09 5.99 5.04
CA ILE A 78 14.92 5.69 4.18
C ILE A 78 13.59 5.65 4.95
N ASP A 79 13.58 5.15 6.19
CA ASP A 79 12.37 5.08 7.01
C ASP A 79 11.90 6.49 7.44
N GLU A 80 12.83 7.36 7.85
CA GLU A 80 12.52 8.75 8.21
C GLU A 80 12.04 9.54 6.99
N ALA A 81 12.69 9.33 5.84
CA ALA A 81 12.31 9.98 4.59
C ALA A 81 10.93 9.53 4.08
N ALA A 82 10.52 8.29 4.35
CA ALA A 82 9.19 7.78 4.03
C ALA A 82 8.07 8.44 4.87
N GLU A 83 8.42 8.99 6.04
CA GLU A 83 7.49 9.71 6.91
C GLU A 83 7.42 11.21 6.61
N LEU A 84 8.20 11.73 5.65
CA LEU A 84 8.18 13.14 5.27
C LEU A 84 6.80 13.57 4.76
N THR A 85 6.14 14.47 5.48
CA THR A 85 4.78 14.90 5.17
C THR A 85 4.73 16.11 4.23
N ASP A 86 3.58 16.31 3.61
CA ASP A 86 3.28 17.47 2.79
C ASP A 86 3.26 18.78 3.59
N ASP A 87 2.83 18.73 4.86
CA ASP A 87 2.90 19.88 5.77
C ASP A 87 4.35 20.28 6.06
N GLN A 88 5.25 19.32 6.29
CA GLN A 88 6.67 19.62 6.54
C GLN A 88 7.33 20.29 5.32
N VAL A 89 7.01 19.81 4.10
CA VAL A 89 7.49 20.44 2.85
C VAL A 89 6.94 21.85 2.71
N ALA A 90 5.65 22.06 2.98
CA ALA A 90 5.02 23.38 2.91
C ALA A 90 5.60 24.35 3.96
N GLU A 91 5.79 23.90 5.19
CA GLU A 91 6.37 24.68 6.29
C GLU A 91 7.82 25.07 6.01
N ALA A 92 8.62 24.15 5.45
CA ALA A 92 10.00 24.44 5.06
C ALA A 92 10.09 25.57 4.02
N LEU A 93 9.09 25.68 3.14
CA LEU A 93 8.89 26.78 2.18
C LEU A 93 8.32 28.06 2.82
N GLY A 94 8.06 28.08 4.13
CA GLY A 94 7.43 29.20 4.83
C GLY A 94 5.91 29.28 4.65
N GLY A 95 5.30 28.17 4.22
CA GLY A 95 3.88 28.06 3.91
C GLY A 95 3.57 28.20 2.42
N LEU A 96 2.38 27.72 2.04
CA LEU A 96 1.83 27.84 0.69
C LEU A 96 0.47 28.56 0.74
N PRO A 97 0.03 29.20 -0.36
CA PRO A 97 -1.36 29.61 -0.49
C PRO A 97 -2.30 28.41 -0.38
N GLU A 98 -3.45 28.58 0.28
CA GLU A 98 -4.42 27.50 0.58
C GLU A 98 -4.77 26.63 -0.65
N GLN A 99 -4.96 27.24 -1.82
CA GLN A 99 -5.29 26.51 -3.05
C GLN A 99 -4.13 25.71 -3.66
N LYS A 100 -2.93 25.76 -3.08
CA LYS A 100 -1.70 25.16 -3.61
C LYS A 100 -1.05 24.14 -2.69
N TYR A 101 -1.67 23.80 -1.56
CA TYR A 101 -1.20 22.73 -0.67
C TYR A 101 -1.16 21.35 -1.34
N HIS A 102 -2.00 21.11 -2.36
CA HIS A 102 -1.90 19.87 -3.13
C HIS A 102 -0.49 19.64 -3.73
N CYS A 103 0.26 20.71 -4.03
CA CYS A 103 1.59 20.61 -4.62
C CYS A 103 2.63 20.02 -3.66
N SER A 104 2.51 20.25 -2.34
CA SER A 104 3.41 19.62 -1.36
C SER A 104 3.10 18.14 -1.20
N ASN A 105 1.82 17.76 -1.29
CA ASN A 105 1.40 16.35 -1.31
C ASN A 105 1.98 15.59 -2.50
N ILE A 106 1.93 16.16 -3.71
CA ILE A 106 2.56 15.51 -4.89
C ILE A 106 4.05 15.25 -4.63
N ALA A 107 4.78 16.22 -4.06
CA ALA A 107 6.20 16.08 -3.77
C ALA A 107 6.49 14.97 -2.74
N ALA A 108 5.80 14.98 -1.59
CA ALA A 108 5.96 13.98 -0.54
C ALA A 108 5.57 12.58 -1.04
N SER A 109 4.43 12.46 -1.72
CA SER A 109 3.98 11.21 -2.33
C SER A 109 4.97 10.67 -3.36
N GLY A 110 5.61 11.54 -4.15
CA GLY A 110 6.60 11.15 -5.14
C GLY A 110 7.86 10.56 -4.53
N LEU A 111 8.32 11.11 -3.40
CA LEU A 111 9.42 10.55 -2.64
C LEU A 111 9.04 9.20 -2.02
N TYR A 112 7.88 9.13 -1.38
CA TYR A 112 7.37 7.90 -0.78
C TYR A 112 7.27 6.77 -1.82
N ASP A 113 6.70 7.04 -3.00
CA ASP A 113 6.59 6.06 -4.08
C ASP A 113 7.97 5.58 -4.58
N ALA A 114 8.97 6.47 -4.62
CA ALA A 114 10.34 6.10 -4.98
C ALA A 114 10.99 5.19 -3.93
N ILE A 115 10.80 5.48 -2.63
CA ILE A 115 11.29 4.66 -1.52
C ILE A 115 10.60 3.30 -1.53
N MET A 116 9.28 3.26 -1.73
CA MET A 116 8.53 2.01 -1.83
C MET A 116 8.96 1.17 -3.03
N SER A 117 9.24 1.80 -4.17
CA SER A 117 9.80 1.15 -5.35
C SER A 117 11.16 0.50 -5.06
N TYR A 118 12.02 1.17 -4.28
CA TYR A 118 13.26 0.57 -3.76
C TYR A 118 12.98 -0.60 -2.81
N ALA A 119 12.11 -0.41 -1.81
CA ALA A 119 11.77 -1.44 -0.82
C ALA A 119 11.22 -2.71 -1.49
N LEU A 120 10.32 -2.56 -2.46
CA LEU A 120 9.78 -3.68 -3.23
C LEU A 120 10.84 -4.38 -4.09
N LYS A 121 11.81 -3.64 -4.65
CA LYS A 121 12.94 -4.23 -5.39
C LYS A 121 13.95 -4.93 -4.47
N SER A 122 14.26 -4.35 -3.30
CA SER A 122 15.19 -4.93 -2.33
C SER A 122 14.58 -6.18 -1.69
N HIS A 123 13.27 -6.16 -1.38
CA HIS A 123 12.54 -7.30 -0.82
C HIS A 123 12.32 -8.42 -1.84
N ARG A 124 12.40 -8.13 -3.15
CA ARG A 124 12.34 -9.15 -4.22
C ARG A 124 13.59 -9.99 -4.38
N LYS A 125 14.75 -9.56 -3.87
CA LYS A 125 16.03 -10.25 -4.18
C LYS A 125 16.24 -11.57 -3.44
N ASP A 126 15.58 -11.81 -2.30
CA ASP A 126 15.82 -13.02 -1.48
C ASP A 126 14.55 -13.69 -0.89
N LYS A 127 13.34 -13.22 -1.23
CA LYS A 127 12.11 -13.70 -0.61
C LYS A 127 11.03 -14.01 -1.64
N THR A 128 10.74 -15.30 -1.80
CA THR A 128 9.59 -15.76 -2.57
C THR A 128 8.35 -15.63 -1.68
N THR A 129 7.40 -14.79 -2.09
CA THR A 129 6.04 -14.81 -1.55
C THR A 129 5.20 -15.68 -2.47
N THR A 130 4.62 -16.75 -1.94
CA THR A 130 3.65 -17.58 -2.67
C THR A 130 2.26 -17.24 -2.18
N LEU A 131 1.34 -16.98 -3.11
CA LEU A 131 -0.07 -16.79 -2.83
C LEU A 131 -0.86 -17.85 -3.58
N THR A 132 -1.55 -18.69 -2.83
CA THR A 132 -2.44 -19.73 -3.36
C THR A 132 -3.88 -19.31 -3.09
N VAL A 133 -4.70 -19.21 -4.14
CA VAL A 133 -6.12 -18.88 -4.03
C VAL A 133 -6.88 -20.13 -3.59
N LEU A 134 -7.42 -20.10 -2.37
CA LEU A 134 -8.22 -21.19 -1.82
C LEU A 134 -9.70 -21.03 -2.14
N VAL A 135 -10.21 -19.79 -2.10
CA VAL A 135 -11.61 -19.47 -2.41
C VAL A 135 -11.67 -18.17 -3.20
N ASP A 136 -12.44 -18.18 -4.28
CA ASP A 136 -12.82 -17.02 -5.09
C ASP A 136 -14.21 -17.31 -5.69
N ASN A 137 -14.83 -16.30 -6.27
CA ASN A 137 -16.09 -16.36 -7.02
C ASN A 137 -16.00 -17.29 -8.25
N THR A 138 -14.78 -17.64 -8.67
CA THR A 138 -14.50 -18.58 -9.75
C THR A 138 -13.41 -19.56 -9.34
N ALA A 139 -13.37 -20.74 -9.96
CA ALA A 139 -12.41 -21.78 -9.60
C ALA A 139 -11.82 -22.43 -10.85
N ALA A 140 -10.57 -22.88 -10.74
CA ALA A 140 -9.93 -23.75 -11.73
C ALA A 140 -10.57 -25.15 -11.71
N GLU A 141 -10.31 -25.95 -12.75
CA GLU A 141 -10.80 -27.32 -12.85
C GLU A 141 -10.40 -28.17 -11.63
N GLY A 142 -11.34 -28.94 -11.09
CA GLY A 142 -11.15 -29.77 -9.89
C GLY A 142 -11.43 -29.07 -8.55
N LEU A 143 -11.46 -27.74 -8.54
CA LEU A 143 -11.82 -26.94 -7.37
C LEU A 143 -13.30 -26.53 -7.43
N SER A 144 -13.85 -26.11 -6.29
CA SER A 144 -15.18 -25.51 -6.22
C SER A 144 -15.06 -24.04 -5.85
N SER A 145 -16.03 -23.22 -6.27
CA SER A 145 -16.08 -21.80 -5.98
C SER A 145 -17.33 -21.44 -5.19
N GLU A 146 -17.25 -20.32 -4.49
CA GLU A 146 -18.39 -19.69 -3.81
C GLU A 146 -18.20 -18.17 -3.82
N HIS A 147 -19.24 -17.40 -3.51
CA HIS A 147 -19.07 -15.96 -3.42
C HIS A 147 -18.22 -15.63 -2.19
N GLY A 148 -16.97 -15.24 -2.33
CA GLY A 148 -16.12 -15.03 -1.16
C GLY A 148 -14.66 -15.00 -1.52
N LEU A 149 -13.82 -14.95 -0.49
CA LEU A 149 -12.38 -14.86 -0.67
C LEU A 149 -11.64 -15.65 0.39
N SER A 150 -10.59 -16.35 -0.03
CA SER A 150 -9.56 -16.85 0.87
C SER A 150 -8.24 -17.07 0.13
N PHE A 151 -7.14 -16.67 0.74
CA PHE A 151 -5.78 -16.91 0.26
C PHE A 151 -4.94 -17.63 1.31
N TRP A 152 -4.13 -18.57 0.84
CA TRP A 152 -2.97 -19.07 1.57
C TRP A 152 -1.74 -18.27 1.16
N ILE A 153 -1.10 -17.62 2.12
CA ILE A 153 0.06 -16.77 1.89
C ILE A 153 1.26 -17.36 2.61
N GLU A 154 2.29 -17.68 1.85
CA GLU A 154 3.60 -18.11 2.35
C GLU A 154 4.58 -16.96 2.23
N TYR A 155 5.12 -16.52 3.35
CA TYR A 155 6.07 -15.41 3.40
C TYR A 155 7.09 -15.61 4.52
N ASN A 156 8.38 -15.64 4.19
CA ASN A 156 9.47 -15.82 5.16
C ASN A 156 9.31 -17.07 6.06
N GLY A 157 8.83 -18.17 5.49
CA GLY A 157 8.56 -19.41 6.24
C GLY A 157 7.38 -19.31 7.22
N LYS A 158 6.58 -18.24 7.12
CA LYS A 158 5.31 -18.08 7.83
C LYS A 158 4.15 -18.36 6.90
N HIS A 159 3.10 -18.90 7.47
CA HIS A 159 1.87 -19.26 6.78
C HIS A 159 0.71 -18.43 7.31
N ILE A 160 0.11 -17.63 6.43
CA ILE A 160 -1.01 -16.76 6.76
C ILE A 160 -2.22 -17.21 5.96
N LEU A 161 -3.32 -17.49 6.66
CA LEU A 161 -4.61 -17.68 6.04
C LEU A 161 -5.34 -16.33 6.01
N PHE A 162 -5.49 -15.75 4.82
CA PHE A 162 -6.20 -14.49 4.63
C PHE A 162 -7.64 -14.75 4.23
N ASP A 163 -8.60 -14.33 5.05
CA ASP A 163 -10.02 -14.66 4.95
C ASP A 163 -10.30 -16.18 4.82
N THR A 164 -11.57 -16.55 4.87
CA THR A 164 -11.99 -17.96 5.03
C THR A 164 -13.22 -18.33 4.19
N GLY A 165 -13.64 -17.46 3.25
CA GLY A 165 -14.83 -17.71 2.43
C GLY A 165 -16.14 -17.70 3.21
N GLN A 166 -17.18 -18.30 2.62
CA GLN A 166 -18.52 -18.47 3.19
C GLN A 166 -18.70 -19.77 3.98
N SER A 167 -17.93 -20.82 3.64
CA SER A 167 -18.17 -22.17 4.14
C SER A 167 -16.87 -22.92 4.44
N ASP A 168 -16.97 -24.21 4.75
CA ASP A 168 -15.82 -25.10 4.90
C ASP A 168 -15.08 -25.37 3.58
N LEU A 169 -15.52 -24.78 2.47
CA LEU A 169 -14.87 -24.89 1.16
C LEU A 169 -13.38 -24.50 1.19
N VAL A 170 -12.99 -23.55 2.06
CA VAL A 170 -11.58 -23.19 2.27
C VAL A 170 -10.73 -24.41 2.66
N VAL A 171 -11.26 -25.30 3.50
CA VAL A 171 -10.59 -26.54 3.93
C VAL A 171 -10.56 -27.55 2.79
N GLN A 172 -11.68 -27.72 2.10
CA GLN A 172 -11.80 -28.69 1.00
C GLN A 172 -10.86 -28.34 -0.17
N ASN A 173 -10.78 -27.06 -0.54
CA ASN A 173 -9.86 -26.60 -1.59
C ASN A 173 -8.40 -26.65 -1.12
N ALA A 174 -8.10 -26.35 0.15
CA ALA A 174 -6.75 -26.52 0.68
C ALA A 174 -6.26 -27.97 0.58
N GLU A 175 -7.09 -28.94 0.94
CA GLU A 175 -6.77 -30.37 0.82
C GLU A 175 -6.50 -30.77 -0.65
N LYS A 176 -7.33 -30.30 -1.59
CA LYS A 176 -7.12 -30.55 -3.03
C LYS A 176 -5.87 -29.91 -3.60
N LEU A 177 -5.44 -28.79 -3.03
CA LEU A 177 -4.25 -28.03 -3.43
C LEU A 177 -2.98 -28.48 -2.68
N ASN A 178 -3.08 -29.47 -1.80
CA ASN A 178 -1.99 -29.91 -0.91
C ASN A 178 -1.48 -28.79 0.01
N VAL A 179 -2.37 -27.90 0.44
CA VAL A 179 -2.11 -26.87 1.46
C VAL A 179 -2.49 -27.44 2.83
N ASP A 180 -1.50 -27.51 3.73
CA ASP A 180 -1.70 -27.97 5.10
C ASP A 180 -2.07 -26.82 6.04
N LEU A 181 -3.38 -26.62 6.22
CA LEU A 181 -3.89 -25.56 7.09
C LEU A 181 -3.45 -25.71 8.56
N SER A 182 -3.01 -26.89 9.02
CA SER A 182 -2.51 -27.03 10.40
C SER A 182 -1.23 -26.23 10.67
N GLN A 183 -0.52 -25.81 9.61
CA GLN A 183 0.69 -25.00 9.68
C GLN A 183 0.41 -23.50 9.74
N THR A 184 -0.86 -23.08 9.79
CA THR A 184 -1.24 -21.67 9.83
C THR A 184 -0.68 -20.99 11.08
N ASP A 185 0.26 -20.07 10.92
CA ASP A 185 0.75 -19.24 12.02
C ASP A 185 -0.29 -18.18 12.42
N SER A 186 -1.01 -17.64 11.44
CA SER A 186 -1.94 -16.54 11.66
C SER A 186 -3.10 -16.55 10.68
N ILE A 187 -4.29 -16.17 11.15
CA ILE A 187 -5.49 -15.94 10.34
C ILE A 187 -5.75 -14.44 10.31
N LEU A 188 -5.75 -13.84 9.12
CA LEU A 188 -6.05 -12.43 8.93
C LEU A 188 -7.43 -12.27 8.30
N LEU A 189 -8.34 -11.61 9.00
CA LEU A 189 -9.69 -11.30 8.51
C LEU A 189 -9.72 -9.86 8.00
N SER A 190 -9.95 -9.70 6.70
CA SER A 190 -9.97 -8.40 6.04
C SER A 190 -11.10 -7.51 6.57
N HIS A 191 -12.27 -8.11 6.82
CA HIS A 191 -13.43 -7.44 7.41
C HIS A 191 -14.49 -8.46 7.87
N GLY A 192 -15.50 -7.95 8.57
CA GLY A 192 -16.53 -8.76 9.23
C GLY A 192 -17.76 -9.11 8.37
N HIS A 193 -17.57 -9.65 7.16
CA HIS A 193 -18.70 -10.18 6.37
C HIS A 193 -18.70 -11.70 6.31
N TYR A 194 -19.89 -12.30 6.22
CA TYR A 194 -20.07 -13.75 6.20
C TYR A 194 -19.32 -14.46 5.07
N ASP A 195 -19.09 -13.78 3.95
CA ASP A 195 -18.38 -14.28 2.77
C ASP A 195 -16.85 -14.19 2.82
N HIS A 196 -16.34 -13.68 3.93
CA HIS A 196 -14.92 -13.64 4.25
C HIS A 196 -14.61 -14.40 5.55
N THR A 197 -15.61 -14.68 6.37
CA THR A 197 -15.44 -15.20 7.74
C THR A 197 -16.22 -16.49 8.01
N GLY A 198 -17.02 -16.98 7.06
CA GLY A 198 -17.91 -18.11 7.23
C GLY A 198 -17.18 -19.44 7.44
N GLY A 199 -16.02 -19.61 6.81
CA GLY A 199 -15.16 -20.78 7.01
C GLY A 199 -14.27 -20.74 8.26
N LEU A 200 -14.31 -19.66 9.06
CA LEU A 200 -13.37 -19.46 10.16
C LEU A 200 -13.40 -20.60 11.18
N LYS A 201 -14.58 -21.11 11.52
CA LYS A 201 -14.71 -22.24 12.45
C LYS A 201 -13.97 -23.47 11.92
N ALA A 202 -14.17 -23.83 10.66
CA ALA A 202 -13.53 -24.99 10.04
C ALA A 202 -12.00 -24.80 9.91
N ALA A 203 -11.55 -23.57 9.63
CA ALA A 203 -10.13 -23.23 9.62
C ALA A 203 -9.49 -23.39 11.01
N LEU A 204 -10.14 -22.90 12.08
CA LEU A 204 -9.66 -23.03 13.47
C LEU A 204 -9.67 -24.47 13.97
N GLU A 205 -10.58 -25.32 13.50
CA GLU A 205 -10.55 -26.76 13.79
C GLU A 205 -9.28 -27.44 13.24
N LYS A 206 -8.72 -26.93 12.14
CA LYS A 206 -7.44 -27.39 11.59
C LYS A 206 -6.23 -26.70 12.24
N ALA A 207 -6.38 -25.41 12.60
CA ALA A 207 -5.32 -24.56 13.14
C ALA A 207 -5.73 -23.90 14.47
N PRO A 208 -5.87 -24.67 15.55
CA PRO A 208 -6.42 -24.17 16.82
C PRO A 208 -5.53 -23.13 17.51
N ASP A 209 -4.23 -23.15 17.23
CA ASP A 209 -3.23 -22.27 17.83
C ASP A 209 -2.92 -21.02 16.98
N ALA A 210 -3.59 -20.85 15.83
CA ALA A 210 -3.34 -19.74 14.92
C ALA A 210 -3.76 -18.40 15.56
N MET A 211 -2.88 -17.39 15.45
CA MET A 211 -3.18 -16.04 15.92
C MET A 211 -4.17 -15.35 14.98
N ILE A 212 -5.30 -14.88 15.50
CA ILE A 212 -6.32 -14.19 14.69
C ILE A 212 -6.08 -12.67 14.73
N TYR A 213 -5.95 -12.07 13.55
CA TYR A 213 -5.92 -10.63 13.35
C TYR A 213 -7.21 -10.18 12.65
N LEU A 214 -7.88 -9.19 13.23
CA LEU A 214 -9.09 -8.60 12.68
C LEU A 214 -9.19 -7.14 13.10
N HIS A 215 -9.82 -6.32 12.26
CA HIS A 215 -10.18 -4.97 12.67
C HIS A 215 -11.19 -5.03 13.84
N PRO A 216 -11.13 -4.13 14.86
CA PRO A 216 -12.05 -4.13 16.00
C PRO A 216 -13.54 -4.13 15.61
N ASP A 217 -13.85 -3.53 14.46
CA ASP A 217 -15.21 -3.46 13.92
C ASP A 217 -15.68 -4.69 13.14
N ALA A 218 -14.86 -5.74 12.99
CA ALA A 218 -15.27 -6.94 12.25
C ALA A 218 -16.43 -7.67 12.94
N ALA A 219 -16.54 -7.59 14.28
CA ALA A 219 -17.65 -8.18 15.01
C ALA A 219 -18.96 -7.36 14.96
N LYS A 220 -18.96 -6.16 14.35
CA LYS A 220 -20.18 -5.34 14.26
C LYS A 220 -21.21 -6.01 13.35
N ILE A 221 -22.48 -5.88 13.70
CA ILE A 221 -23.59 -6.31 12.84
C ILE A 221 -23.62 -5.45 11.58
N ARG A 222 -23.77 -6.09 10.42
CA ARG A 222 -23.76 -5.45 9.09
C ARG A 222 -24.96 -5.88 8.29
N TYR A 223 -25.51 -4.96 7.49
CA TYR A 223 -26.66 -5.21 6.64
C TYR A 223 -26.37 -4.78 5.20
N SER A 224 -26.80 -5.61 4.25
CA SER A 224 -26.88 -5.24 2.84
C SER A 224 -28.26 -4.64 2.56
N CYS A 225 -28.29 -3.37 2.15
CA CYS A 225 -29.50 -2.65 1.74
C CYS A 225 -29.52 -2.48 0.22
N LYS A 226 -30.29 -3.32 -0.48
CA LYS A 226 -30.49 -3.22 -1.95
C LYS A 226 -31.98 -3.11 -2.25
N SER A 227 -32.49 -1.92 -2.55
CA SER A 227 -33.88 -1.74 -2.97
C SER A 227 -34.19 -2.57 -4.23
N PRO A 228 -35.33 -3.28 -4.32
CA PRO A 228 -36.49 -3.28 -3.41
C PRO A 228 -36.43 -4.35 -2.30
N LYS A 229 -35.31 -5.05 -2.13
CA LYS A 229 -35.17 -6.14 -1.17
C LYS A 229 -35.07 -5.60 0.27
N PRO A 230 -35.67 -6.27 1.27
CA PRO A 230 -35.49 -5.90 2.67
C PRO A 230 -34.00 -6.01 3.07
N PRO A 231 -33.55 -5.24 4.07
CA PRO A 231 -32.18 -5.36 4.60
C PRO A 231 -31.88 -6.80 5.02
N ARG A 232 -30.77 -7.34 4.54
CA ARG A 232 -30.29 -8.69 4.89
C ARG A 232 -29.03 -8.55 5.74
N GLN A 233 -28.96 -9.24 6.87
CA GLN A 233 -27.74 -9.30 7.67
C GLN A 233 -26.64 -10.03 6.89
N VAL A 234 -25.44 -9.45 6.91
CA VAL A 234 -24.24 -9.96 6.20
C VAL A 234 -23.01 -9.95 7.11
N SER A 235 -23.20 -9.86 8.42
CA SER A 235 -22.10 -9.88 9.39
C SER A 235 -21.38 -11.22 9.43
N MET A 236 -20.18 -11.21 10.01
CA MET A 236 -19.51 -12.42 10.50
C MET A 236 -20.48 -13.30 11.33
N PRO A 237 -20.49 -14.64 11.10
CA PRO A 237 -21.34 -15.57 11.84
C PRO A 237 -20.85 -15.88 13.25
#